data_AF-A0A2W4RNM9-F1
#
_entry.id   AF-A0A2W4RNM9-F1
#
_cell.length_a   1.000
_cell.length_b   1.000
_cell.length_c   1.000
_cell.angle_alpha   90.00
_cell.angle_beta   90.00
_cell.angle_gamma   90.00
#
_symmetry.space_group_name_H-M   'P 1'
#
loop_
_entity.id
_entity.type
_entity.pdbx_description
1 polymer ?
#
loop_
_entity_poly.entity_id
_entity_poly.type
_entity_poly.pdbx_seq_one_letter_code
_entity_poly.pdbx_strand_id
1 'polypeptide(L)'
;MSDLTAADLVRAARRHGFELMPAGRDVDATGADFIVAHAVDLDDVAWIVKAPRRADVMVRADAERRVLRLLRERLTVAVPDWRLCAPPGSPTPRARGNPAAG
;
A
#
# COMPACT_ATOMS: atom_id res chain seq x y z
N MET A 1 7.86 0.55 23.18
CA MET A 1 7.26 0.97 21.88
C MET A 1 7.62 -0.11 20.88
N SER A 2 6.66 -0.83 20.32
CA SER A 2 6.94 -1.92 19.39
C SER A 2 7.50 -1.38 18.07
N ASP A 3 8.58 -1.99 17.58
CA ASP A 3 9.13 -1.70 16.26
C ASP A 3 8.08 -2.05 15.18
N LEU A 4 7.89 -1.14 14.21
CA LEU A 4 6.96 -1.32 13.10
C LEU A 4 7.44 -2.45 12.18
N THR A 5 6.61 -3.44 11.92
CA THR A 5 6.97 -4.60 11.09
C THR A 5 6.31 -4.56 9.71
N ALA A 6 6.83 -5.36 8.77
CA ALA A 6 6.20 -5.53 7.47
C ALA A 6 4.76 -6.06 7.59
N ALA A 7 4.53 -6.94 8.57
CA ALA A 7 3.19 -7.47 8.86
C ALA A 7 2.21 -6.38 9.30
N ASP A 8 2.64 -5.34 10.01
CA ASP A 8 1.78 -4.23 10.43
C ASP A 8 1.35 -3.35 9.25
N LEU A 9 2.28 -3.06 8.33
CA LEU A 9 1.98 -2.35 7.08
C LEU A 9 1.04 -3.15 6.19
N VAL A 10 1.29 -4.44 6.02
CA VAL A 10 0.42 -5.33 5.22
C VAL A 10 -0.97 -5.45 5.85
N ARG A 11 -1.07 -5.53 7.18
CA ARG A 11 -2.37 -5.51 7.88
C ARG A 11 -3.13 -4.21 7.61
N ALA A 12 -2.44 -3.08 7.45
CA ALA A 12 -3.07 -1.84 7.04
C ALA A 12 -3.61 -1.91 5.61
N ALA A 13 -2.83 -2.41 4.66
CA ALA A 13 -3.28 -2.60 3.27
C ALA A 13 -4.51 -3.52 3.18
N ARG A 14 -4.55 -4.60 3.97
CA ARG A 14 -5.71 -5.52 4.04
C ARG A 14 -7.00 -4.84 4.44
N ARG A 15 -6.96 -3.82 5.31
CA ARG A 15 -8.17 -3.04 5.65
C ARG A 15 -8.74 -2.31 4.44
N HIS A 16 -7.92 -2.01 3.43
CA HIS A 16 -8.35 -1.40 2.18
C HIS A 16 -8.72 -2.42 1.09
N GLY A 17 -8.87 -3.71 1.45
CA GLY A 17 -9.31 -4.76 0.52
C GLY A 17 -8.19 -5.43 -0.28
N PHE A 18 -6.92 -5.25 0.10
CA PHE A 18 -5.79 -5.93 -0.54
C PHE A 18 -5.45 -7.25 0.17
N GLU A 19 -5.62 -8.37 -0.52
CA GLU A 19 -5.27 -9.70 -0.01
C GLU A 19 -3.77 -9.96 -0.18
N LEU A 20 -2.98 -9.41 0.74
CA LEU A 20 -1.50 -9.45 0.69
C LEU A 20 -0.92 -10.24 1.85
N MET A 21 0.20 -10.91 1.65
CA MET A 21 1.05 -11.53 2.67
C MET A 21 2.41 -10.83 2.73
N PRO A 22 2.97 -10.54 3.93
CA PRO A 22 4.30 -9.96 4.02
C PRO A 22 5.35 -10.95 3.47
N ALA A 23 6.26 -10.45 2.62
CA ALA A 23 7.32 -11.25 2.01
C ALA A 23 8.55 -11.41 2.93
N GLY A 24 8.54 -10.76 4.09
CA GLY A 24 9.58 -10.80 5.10
C GLY A 24 9.09 -10.18 6.40
N ARG A 25 9.95 -10.16 7.42
CA ARG A 25 9.63 -9.57 8.73
C ARG A 25 9.85 -8.07 8.76
N ASP A 26 10.94 -7.63 8.14
CA ASP A 26 11.48 -6.29 8.33
C ASP A 26 10.93 -5.32 7.29
N VAL A 27 10.80 -4.07 7.71
CA VAL A 27 10.52 -2.95 6.82
C VAL A 27 11.84 -2.35 6.33
N ASP A 28 11.83 -1.83 5.11
CA ASP A 28 12.86 -0.90 4.66
C ASP A 28 12.49 0.51 5.14
N ALA A 29 13.32 1.03 6.06
CA ALA A 29 13.19 2.35 6.66
C ALA A 29 14.26 3.33 6.17
N THR A 30 15.05 3.00 5.15
CA THR A 30 16.15 3.86 4.65
C THR A 30 15.63 5.12 3.94
N GLY A 31 14.41 5.07 3.39
CA GLY A 31 13.77 6.19 2.72
C GLY A 31 13.40 7.36 3.64
N ALA A 32 13.61 8.58 3.16
CA ALA A 32 13.31 9.82 3.91
C ALA A 32 11.81 10.08 4.08
N ASP A 33 10.98 9.67 3.12
CA ASP A 33 9.55 9.98 3.08
C ASP A 33 8.65 8.80 3.46
N PHE A 34 9.13 7.57 3.23
CA PHE A 34 8.34 6.36 3.42
C PHE A 34 9.08 5.29 4.21
N ILE A 35 8.31 4.50 4.94
CA ILE A 35 8.68 3.17 5.42
C ILE A 35 8.02 2.16 4.48
N VAL A 36 8.76 1.15 4.05
CA VAL A 36 8.35 0.24 2.99
C VAL A 36 8.30 -1.20 3.49
N ALA A 37 7.24 -1.93 3.14
CA ALA A 37 7.15 -3.37 3.30
C ALA A 37 7.00 -4.03 1.93
N HIS A 38 7.70 -5.15 1.75
CA HIS A 38 7.49 -6.05 0.61
C HIS A 38 6.41 -7.06 0.95
N ALA A 39 5.54 -7.33 -0.02
CA ALA A 39 4.43 -8.27 0.12
C ALA A 39 4.20 -9.03 -1.18
N VAL A 40 3.41 -10.10 -1.11
CA VAL A 40 2.89 -10.85 -2.26
C VAL A 40 1.37 -10.99 -2.13
N ASP A 41 0.64 -11.05 -3.24
CA ASP A 41 -0.78 -11.44 -3.21
C ASP A 41 -0.96 -12.97 -3.36
N LEU A 42 -2.21 -13.41 -3.54
CA LEU A 42 -2.56 -14.83 -3.68
C LEU A 42 -2.05 -15.45 -5.01
N ASP A 43 -1.71 -14.62 -5.99
CA ASP A 43 -1.19 -15.03 -7.29
C ASP A 43 0.34 -14.88 -7.36
N ASP A 44 1.01 -14.77 -6.19
CA ASP A 44 2.45 -14.54 -6.04
C ASP A 44 2.97 -13.25 -6.72
N VAL A 45 2.08 -12.29 -7.02
CA VAL A 45 2.50 -11.00 -7.58
C VAL A 45 3.15 -10.18 -6.48
N ALA A 46 4.30 -9.58 -6.75
CA ALA A 46 5.01 -8.75 -5.79
C ALA A 46 4.36 -7.37 -5.62
N TRP A 47 4.23 -6.93 -4.37
CA TRP A 47 3.67 -5.64 -3.97
C TRP A 47 4.62 -4.86 -3.08
N ILE A 48 4.55 -3.54 -3.22
CA ILE A 48 5.22 -2.58 -2.34
C ILE A 48 4.14 -1.85 -1.54
N VAL A 49 4.20 -1.97 -0.21
CA VAL A 49 3.32 -1.23 0.71
C VAL A 49 4.13 -0.11 1.35
N LYS A 50 3.71 1.14 1.15
CA LYS A 50 4.39 2.32 1.69
C LYS A 50 3.56 2.97 2.79
N ALA A 51 4.19 3.27 3.92
CA ALA A 51 3.63 4.11 4.97
C ALA A 51 4.36 5.46 5.00
N PRO A 52 3.65 6.60 4.92
CA PRO A 52 4.28 7.91 4.98
C PRO A 52 4.86 8.15 6.38
N ARG A 53 6.05 8.72 6.47
CA ARG A 53 6.66 9.13 7.74
C ARG A 53 6.01 10.40 8.31
N ARG A 54 5.43 11.22 7.44
CA ARG A 54 4.79 12.49 7.77
C ARG A 54 3.56 12.71 6.90
N ALA A 55 2.55 13.40 7.42
CA ALA A 55 1.29 13.59 6.72
C ALA A 55 1.44 14.44 5.42
N ASP A 56 2.36 15.40 5.40
CA ASP A 56 2.62 16.30 4.27
C ASP A 56 3.16 15.58 3.03
N VAL A 57 3.85 14.44 3.21
CA VAL A 57 4.29 13.55 2.13
C VAL A 57 3.12 13.09 1.26
N MET A 58 1.93 12.93 1.83
CA MET A 58 0.76 12.44 1.11
C MET A 58 0.29 13.35 -0.03
N VAL A 59 0.51 14.68 0.10
CA VAL A 59 0.17 15.63 -0.97
C VAL A 59 1.04 15.39 -2.20
N ARG A 60 2.35 15.18 -1.97
CA ARG A 60 3.31 14.86 -3.04
C ARG A 60 3.05 13.48 -3.62
N ALA A 61 2.75 12.51 -2.77
CA ALA A 61 2.41 11.14 -3.15
C ALA A 61 1.19 11.08 -4.08
N ASP A 62 0.13 11.85 -3.80
CA ASP A 62 -1.04 11.89 -4.68
C ASP A 62 -0.74 12.58 -6.02
N ALA A 63 0.08 13.63 -6.03
CA ALA A 63 0.55 14.25 -7.27
C ALA A 63 1.35 13.26 -8.13
N GLU A 64 2.30 12.54 -7.54
CA GLU A 64 3.10 11.52 -8.22
C GLU A 64 2.21 10.40 -8.79
N ARG A 65 1.26 9.88 -8.00
CA ARG A 65 0.29 8.88 -8.46
C ARG A 65 -0.47 9.33 -9.70
N ARG A 66 -0.92 10.60 -9.76
CA ARG A 66 -1.65 11.14 -10.92
C ARG A 66 -0.76 11.19 -12.16
N VAL A 67 0.50 11.60 -12.00
CA VAL A 67 1.49 11.63 -13.09
C VAL A 67 1.79 10.21 -13.58
N LEU A 68 2.06 9.27 -12.67
CA LEU A 68 2.33 7.87 -13.01
C LEU A 68 1.16 7.24 -13.77
N ARG A 69 -0.08 7.50 -13.36
CA ARG A 69 -1.28 7.03 -14.08
C ARG A 69 -1.34 7.57 -15.51
N LEU A 70 -1.05 8.86 -15.70
CA LEU A 70 -0.99 9.46 -17.04
C LEU A 70 0.14 8.88 -17.89
N LEU A 71 1.31 8.65 -17.30
CA LEU A 71 2.48 8.13 -18.00
C LEU A 71 2.31 6.66 -18.40
N ARG A 72 1.63 5.86 -17.58
CA ARG A 72 1.37 4.43 -17.86
C ARG A 72 0.68 4.22 -19.21
N GLU A 73 -0.20 5.13 -19.60
CA GLU A 73 -0.93 5.05 -20.87
C GLU A 73 -0.09 5.49 -22.08
N ARG A 74 1.09 6.06 -21.85
CA ARG A 74 1.91 6.75 -22.87
C ARG A 74 3.30 6.18 -23.05
N LEU A 75 3.79 5.40 -22.09
CA LEU A 75 5.13 4.84 -22.10
C LEU A 75 5.10 3.35 -22.45
N THR A 76 6.11 2.91 -23.21
CA THR A 76 6.33 1.49 -23.51
C THR A 76 7.05 0.76 -22.38
N VAL A 77 7.61 1.50 -21.42
CA VAL A 77 8.26 0.97 -20.22
C VAL A 77 7.29 0.88 -19.06
N ALA A 78 7.47 -0.12 -18.21
CA ALA A 78 6.68 -0.24 -16.99
C ALA A 78 6.98 0.92 -16.04
N VAL A 79 5.91 1.52 -15.52
CA VAL A 79 5.97 2.50 -14.43
C VAL A 79 5.19 1.97 -13.23
N PRO A 80 5.53 2.39 -11.99
CA PRO A 80 4.79 1.98 -10.81
C PRO A 80 3.29 2.29 -10.93
N ASP A 81 2.45 1.30 -10.65
CA ASP A 81 1.00 1.43 -10.60
C ASP A 81 0.52 1.58 -9.15
N TRP A 82 0.38 2.83 -8.71
CA TRP A 82 -0.03 3.12 -7.34
C TRP A 82 -1.55 2.96 -7.19
N ARG A 83 -1.99 1.73 -6.90
CA ARG A 83 -3.41 1.37 -6.82
C ARG A 83 -4.17 2.03 -5.67
N LEU A 84 -3.49 2.34 -4.56
CA LEU A 84 -4.07 3.05 -3.42
C LEU A 84 -3.11 4.13 -2.92
N CYS A 85 -3.62 5.33 -2.70
CA CYS A 85 -2.96 6.40 -1.96
C CYS A 85 -4.00 7.00 -1.01
N ALA A 86 -3.91 6.66 0.27
CA ALA A 86 -4.88 7.07 1.28
C ALA A 86 -4.15 7.57 2.52
N PRO A 87 -4.53 8.74 3.09
CA PRO A 87 -3.94 9.21 4.33
C PRO A 87 -4.30 8.27 5.50
N PRO A 88 -3.48 8.25 6.57
CA PRO A 88 -3.77 7.48 7.78
C PRO A 88 -5.17 7.79 8.32
N GLY A 89 -5.94 6.75 8.67
CA GLY A 89 -7.30 6.89 9.20
C GLY A 89 -8.40 7.10 8.15
N SER A 90 -8.06 7.05 6.85
CA SER A 90 -9.08 7.08 5.79
C SER A 90 -10.07 5.92 5.97
N PRO A 91 -11.39 6.17 5.90
CA PRO A 91 -12.38 5.11 5.99
C PRO A 91 -12.18 4.10 4.86
N THR A 92 -12.41 2.83 5.17
CA THR A 92 -12.28 1.72 4.24
C THR A 92 -13.64 1.14 3.90
N PRO A 93 -13.87 0.67 2.66
CA PRO A 93 -15.08 -0.07 2.34
C PRO A 93 -15.23 -1.25 3.32
N ARG A 94 -16.39 -1.39 3.95
CA ARG A 94 -16.69 -2.62 4.70
C ARG A 94 -16.62 -3.79 3.73
N ALA A 95 -15.81 -4.81 4.07
CA ALA A 95 -15.85 -6.09 3.39
C ALA A 95 -17.31 -6.59 3.42
N ARG A 96 -17.88 -6.90 2.25
CA ARG A 96 -19.23 -7.49 2.20
C ARG A 96 -19.13 -8.88 2.82
N GLY A 97 -19.53 -9.02 4.08
CA GLY A 97 -19.81 -10.33 4.66
C GLY A 97 -21.11 -10.85 4.07
N ASN A 98 -21.11 -12.07 3.54
CA ASN A 98 -22.36 -12.80 3.39
C ASN A 98 -22.90 -13.02 4.81
N PRO A 99 -24.13 -12.58 5.17
CA PRO A 99 -24.69 -12.94 6.47
C PRO A 99 -24.74 -14.47 6.51
N ALA A 100 -24.18 -15.06 7.56
CA ALA A 100 -24.43 -16.46 7.86
C ALA A 100 -25.95 -16.57 8.08
N ALA A 101 -26.64 -17.12 7.08
CA ALA A 101 -28.07 -17.37 7.16
C ALA A 101 -28.30 -18.31 8.35
N GLY A 102 -29.11 -17.85 9.31
CA GLY A 102 -29.74 -18.68 10.32
C GLY A 102 -31.05 -19.26 9.81
#